data_AF-A0A0U2U7P1-F1
#
_entry.id   AF-A0A0U2U7P1-F1
#
_cell.length_a   1.000
_cell.length_b   1.000
_cell.length_c   1.000
_cell.angle_alpha   90.00
_cell.angle_beta   90.00
_cell.angle_gamma   90.00
#
_symmetry.space_group_name_H-M   'P 1'
#
loop_
_entity.id
_entity.type
_entity.pdbx_description
1 polymer ?
#
loop_
_entity_poly.entity_id
_entity_poly.type
_entity_poly.pdbx_seq_one_letter_code
_entity_poly.pdbx_strand_id
1 'polypeptide(L)'
;MDIWKVEQINREDWSGKNNAVSIKLVDNEYRDSEAYIKWDGCIDFRQYSNGYSPDSEHSKEKADNCDYIHICDIDKMIEKLQAIKKVAEEYFSKEDFEAYWNTK
;
A
#
# COMPACT_ATOMS: atom_id res chain seq x y z
N MET A 1 -1.21 16.86 -5.40
CA MET A 1 -0.10 16.40 -4.55
C MET A 1 0.05 14.92 -4.79
N ASP A 2 1.27 14.42 -4.95
CA ASP A 2 1.49 12.98 -5.07
C ASP A 2 1.14 12.31 -3.73
N ILE A 3 0.31 11.26 -3.78
CA ILE A 3 -0.17 10.51 -2.62
C ILE A 3 1.03 9.86 -1.88
N TRP A 4 2.07 9.50 -2.62
CA TRP A 4 3.24 8.79 -2.12
C TRP A 4 4.50 9.64 -2.19
N LYS A 5 5.31 9.58 -1.12
CA LYS A 5 6.67 10.10 -1.08
C LYS A 5 7.67 8.94 -1.16
N VAL A 6 8.64 9.03 -2.07
CA VAL A 6 9.79 8.13 -2.07
C VAL A 6 10.68 8.45 -0.88
N GLU A 7 10.86 7.49 0.02
CA GLU A 7 11.66 7.66 1.23
C GLU A 7 13.05 7.02 1.09
N GLN A 8 13.13 5.88 0.41
CA GLN A 8 14.38 5.15 0.23
C GLN A 8 14.40 4.41 -1.10
N ILE A 9 15.57 4.43 -1.76
CA ILE A 9 15.85 3.60 -2.94
C ILE A 9 17.07 2.74 -2.62
N ASN A 10 16.86 1.44 -2.51
CA ASN A 10 17.94 0.49 -2.32
C ASN A 10 18.49 0.07 -3.68
N ARG A 11 19.82 0.02 -3.79
CA ARG A 11 20.53 -0.37 -5.00
C ARG A 11 21.51 -1.48 -4.67
N GLU A 12 21.69 -2.41 -5.61
CA GLU A 12 22.65 -3.50 -5.48
C GLU A 12 23.76 -3.33 -6.53
N ASP A 13 25.01 -3.59 -6.16
CA ASP A 13 26.20 -3.41 -6.99
C ASP A 13 26.91 -4.74 -7.33
N TRP A 14 26.43 -5.87 -6.81
CA TRP A 14 27.09 -7.19 -6.98
C TRP A 14 27.20 -7.63 -8.44
N SER A 15 26.37 -7.09 -9.32
CA SER A 15 26.43 -7.30 -10.79
C SER A 15 27.27 -6.25 -11.55
N GLY A 16 27.91 -5.31 -10.85
CA GLY A 16 28.63 -4.17 -11.43
C GLY A 16 27.73 -3.06 -11.99
N LYS A 17 26.41 -3.17 -11.83
CA LYS A 17 25.41 -2.17 -12.24
C LYS A 17 24.70 -1.61 -11.02
N ASN A 18 24.67 -0.29 -10.85
CA ASN A 18 24.01 0.39 -9.73
C ASN A 18 22.48 0.48 -9.91
N ASN A 19 21.84 -0.67 -10.07
CA ASN A 19 20.40 -0.77 -10.35
C ASN A 19 19.59 -0.66 -9.06
N ALA A 20 18.41 -0.03 -9.13
CA ALA A 20 17.46 -0.06 -8.03
C ALA A 20 16.88 -1.46 -7.88
N VAL A 21 16.91 -2.00 -6.65
CA VAL A 21 16.39 -3.33 -6.32
C VAL A 21 15.15 -3.27 -5.44
N SER A 22 14.97 -2.18 -4.68
CA SER A 22 13.72 -1.91 -4.00
C SER A 22 13.51 -0.42 -3.74
N ILE A 23 12.26 -0.02 -3.59
CA ILE A 23 11.85 1.36 -3.30
C ILE A 23 10.90 1.34 -2.12
N LYS A 24 11.17 2.16 -1.10
CA LYS A 24 10.25 2.43 0.00
C LYS A 24 9.47 3.70 -0.30
N LEU A 25 8.15 3.58 -0.26
CA LEU A 25 7.20 4.68 -0.32
C LEU A 25 6.51 4.83 1.04
N VAL A 26 6.18 6.06 1.39
CA VAL A 26 5.36 6.40 2.55
C VAL A 26 4.26 7.36 2.11
N ASP A 27 3.07 7.19 2.68
CA ASP A 27 1.97 8.13 2.47
C ASP A 27 2.43 9.54 2.86
N ASN A 28 2.11 10.51 2.00
CA ASN A 28 2.54 11.89 2.15
C ASN A 28 1.55 12.73 2.97
N GLU A 29 0.31 12.27 3.16
CA GLU A 29 -0.73 13.05 3.84
C GLU A 29 -0.75 12.77 5.35
N TYR A 30 -0.96 11.51 5.74
CA TYR A 30 -1.10 11.09 7.13
C TYR A 30 0.11 10.31 7.64
N ARG A 31 0.96 9.80 6.73
CA ARG A 31 2.07 8.88 7.04
C ARG A 31 1.60 7.66 7.83
N ASP A 32 0.40 7.17 7.56
CA ASP A 32 -0.14 5.97 8.21
C ASP A 32 0.10 4.70 7.39
N SER A 33 0.73 4.82 6.22
CA SER A 33 0.93 3.71 5.28
C SER A 33 2.33 3.74 4.67
N GLU A 34 2.88 2.56 4.41
CA GLU A 34 4.12 2.38 3.65
C GLU A 34 4.01 1.26 2.62
N ALA A 35 4.79 1.36 1.55
CA ALA A 35 4.92 0.30 0.55
C ALA A 35 6.40 0.04 0.24
N TYR A 36 6.80 -1.23 0.16
CA TYR A 36 8.09 -1.64 -0.37
C TYR A 36 7.88 -2.33 -1.71
N ILE A 37 8.30 -1.68 -2.78
CA ILE A 37 8.28 -2.21 -4.15
C ILE A 37 9.62 -2.88 -4.40
N LYS A 38 9.61 -4.13 -4.86
CA LYS A 38 10.80 -4.94 -5.16
C LYS A 38 10.97 -5.09 -6.67
N TRP A 39 12.20 -5.29 -7.12
CA TRP A 39 12.55 -5.43 -8.54
C TRP A 39 11.89 -6.64 -9.22
N ASP A 40 11.51 -7.64 -8.44
CA ASP A 40 10.85 -8.86 -8.90
C ASP A 40 9.34 -8.66 -9.14
N GLY A 41 8.83 -7.44 -8.96
CA GLY A 41 7.42 -7.10 -9.14
C GLY A 41 6.57 -7.28 -7.87
N CYS A 42 7.17 -7.72 -6.76
CA CYS A 42 6.45 -7.84 -5.50
C CYS A 42 6.37 -6.52 -4.72
N ILE A 43 5.27 -6.33 -4.02
CA ILE A 43 4.93 -5.17 -3.21
C ILE A 43 4.53 -5.66 -1.82
N ASP A 44 5.18 -5.12 -0.79
CA ASP A 44 4.76 -5.24 0.60
C ASP A 44 4.07 -3.94 0.99
N PHE A 45 2.75 -3.96 1.18
CA PHE A 45 1.98 -2.79 1.63
C PHE A 45 1.60 -2.97 3.09
N ARG A 46 1.78 -1.90 3.88
CA ARG A 46 1.44 -1.85 5.30
C ARG A 46 0.60 -0.62 5.59
N GLN A 47 -0.46 -0.82 6.36
CA GLN A 47 -1.30 0.24 6.89
C GLN A 47 -1.31 0.16 8.41
N TYR A 48 -0.99 1.27 9.05
CA TYR A 48 -0.95 1.41 10.50
C TYR A 48 -2.23 2.05 11.01
N SER A 49 -2.66 1.64 12.20
CA SER A 49 -3.84 2.17 12.87
C SER A 49 -3.51 2.64 14.29
N ASN A 50 -4.47 3.27 14.97
CA ASN A 50 -4.37 3.67 16.38
C ASN A 50 -3.16 4.59 16.71
N GLY A 51 -2.81 5.48 15.79
CA GLY A 51 -1.74 6.46 15.97
C GLY A 51 -0.33 5.93 15.72
N TYR A 52 -0.19 4.67 15.29
CA TYR A 52 1.07 4.11 14.82
C TYR A 52 1.41 4.58 13.41
N SER A 53 2.69 4.59 13.07
CA SER A 53 3.21 5.03 11.78
C SER A 53 4.44 4.21 11.36
N PRO A 54 4.91 4.34 10.10
CA PRO A 54 6.15 3.72 9.63
C PRO A 54 7.35 4.00 10.54
N ASP A 55 7.41 5.22 11.10
CA ASP A 55 8.54 5.72 11.91
C ASP A 55 8.45 5.31 13.39
N SER A 56 7.31 4.79 13.85
CA SER A 56 7.17 4.31 15.23
C SER A 56 8.17 3.22 15.54
N GLU A 57 8.65 3.17 16.79
CA GLU A 57 9.55 2.12 17.27
C GLU A 57 8.96 0.74 16.99
N HIS A 58 9.83 -0.21 16.60
CA HIS A 58 9.39 -1.57 16.37
C HIS A 58 8.98 -2.22 17.70
N SER A 59 7.69 -2.51 17.84
CA SER A 59 7.12 -3.16 19.00
C SER A 59 6.09 -4.18 18.56
N LYS A 60 5.75 -5.11 19.47
CA LYS A 60 4.63 -6.03 19.25
C LYS A 60 3.33 -5.26 19.02
N GLU A 61 3.11 -4.19 19.78
CA GLU A 61 1.91 -3.36 19.67
C GLU A 61 1.81 -2.68 18.30
N LYS A 62 2.92 -2.17 17.75
CA LYS A 62 2.95 -1.67 16.38
C LYS A 62 2.57 -2.75 15.37
N ALA A 63 3.09 -3.98 15.55
CA ALA A 63 2.78 -5.09 14.65
C ALA A 63 1.31 -5.51 14.74
N ASP A 64 0.73 -5.51 15.95
CA ASP A 64 -0.69 -5.82 16.16
C ASP A 64 -1.62 -4.71 15.60
N ASN A 65 -1.11 -3.48 15.44
CA ASN A 65 -1.82 -2.34 14.84
C ASN A 65 -1.40 -2.08 13.37
N CYS A 66 -0.88 -3.11 12.68
CA CYS A 66 -0.41 -3.02 11.32
C CYS A 66 -1.09 -4.09 10.46
N ASP A 67 -1.89 -3.66 9.49
CA ASP A 67 -2.38 -4.53 8.43
C ASP A 67 -1.31 -4.66 7.36
N TYR A 68 -1.04 -5.89 6.92
CA TYR A 68 -0.02 -6.20 5.94
C TYR A 68 -0.57 -7.04 4.80
N ILE A 69 -0.24 -6.65 3.57
CA ILE A 69 -0.53 -7.42 2.37
C ILE A 69 0.72 -7.54 1.49
N HIS A 70 0.96 -8.77 1.02
CA HIS A 70 2.00 -9.09 0.05
C HIS A 70 1.37 -9.32 -1.33
N ILE A 71 1.82 -8.59 -2.33
CA ILE A 71 1.26 -8.59 -3.68
C ILE A 71 2.39 -8.81 -4.68
N CYS A 72 2.40 -9.93 -5.41
CA CYS A 72 3.38 -10.16 -6.49
C CYS A 72 2.79 -10.04 -7.91
N ASP A 73 1.49 -9.82 -8.02
CA ASP A 73 0.79 -9.64 -9.28
C ASP A 73 -0.20 -8.47 -9.08
N ILE A 74 0.32 -7.26 -9.26
CA ILE A 74 -0.41 -6.02 -8.96
C ILE A 74 -1.60 -5.84 -9.90
N ASP A 75 -1.45 -6.18 -11.18
CA ASP A 75 -2.52 -6.04 -12.17
C ASP A 75 -3.70 -6.96 -11.81
N LYS A 76 -3.43 -8.23 -11.48
CA LYS A 76 -4.47 -9.15 -11.01
C LYS A 76 -5.11 -8.72 -9.69
N MET A 77 -4.35 -8.09 -8.80
CA MET A 77 -4.92 -7.56 -7.55
C MET A 77 -5.86 -6.38 -7.86
N ILE A 78 -5.47 -5.47 -8.76
CA ILE A 78 -6.32 -4.36 -9.21
C ILE A 78 -7.63 -4.89 -9.82
N GLU A 79 -7.56 -5.91 -10.69
CA GLU A 79 -8.75 -6.54 -11.28
C GLU A 79 -9.71 -7.08 -10.20
N LYS A 80 -9.16 -7.78 -9.19
CA LYS A 80 -9.96 -8.30 -8.06
C LYS A 80 -10.62 -7.19 -7.25
N LEU A 81 -9.88 -6.12 -6.92
CA LEU A 81 -10.40 -5.00 -6.15
C LEU A 81 -11.52 -4.26 -6.91
N GLN A 82 -11.34 -4.05 -8.22
CA GLN A 82 -12.38 -3.48 -9.08
C GLN A 82 -13.62 -4.37 -9.16
N ALA A 83 -13.44 -5.69 -9.29
CA ALA A 83 -14.56 -6.63 -9.29
C ALA A 83 -15.34 -6.62 -7.96
N ILE A 84 -14.64 -6.52 -6.82
CA ILE A 84 -15.28 -6.37 -5.50
C ILE A 84 -16.12 -5.09 -5.44
N LYS A 85 -15.59 -3.95 -5.92
CA LYS A 85 -16.34 -2.69 -5.98
C LYS A 85 -17.62 -2.81 -6.81
N LYS A 86 -17.55 -3.53 -7.94
CA LYS A 86 -18.73 -3.77 -8.79
C LYS A 86 -19.80 -4.61 -8.08
N VAL A 87 -19.40 -5.65 -7.34
CA VAL A 87 -20.35 -6.44 -6.54
C VAL A 87 -21.02 -5.54 -5.49
N ALA A 88 -20.28 -4.64 -4.83
CA ALA A 88 -20.89 -3.69 -3.89
C ALA A 88 -21.93 -2.77 -4.58
N GLU A 89 -21.65 -2.31 -5.80
CA GLU A 89 -22.56 -1.48 -6.60
C GLU A 89 -23.87 -2.20 -6.95
N GLU A 90 -23.80 -3.50 -7.21
CA GLU A 90 -24.97 -4.30 -7.59
C GLU A 90 -25.91 -4.59 -6.42
N TYR A 91 -25.41 -4.64 -5.18
CA TYR A 91 -26.15 -5.11 -4.02
C TYR A 91 -26.50 -4.04 -2.98
N PHE A 92 -25.74 -2.95 -2.90
CA PHE A 92 -26.09 -1.84 -2.00
C PHE A 92 -27.11 -0.90 -2.63
N SER A 93 -27.82 -0.14 -1.79
CA SER A 93 -28.71 0.90 -2.29
C SER A 93 -27.89 1.93 -3.07
N LYS A 94 -28.51 2.50 -4.11
CA LYS A 94 -27.85 3.55 -4.92
C LYS A 94 -27.39 4.71 -4.04
N GLU A 95 -28.22 5.11 -3.08
CA GLU A 95 -27.96 6.20 -2.14
C GLU A 95 -26.71 5.91 -1.28
N ASP A 96 -26.62 4.71 -0.68
CA ASP A 96 -25.45 4.33 0.12
C ASP A 96 -24.18 4.19 -0.73
N PHE A 97 -24.30 3.60 -1.93
CA PHE A 97 -23.16 3.42 -2.80
C PHE A 97 -22.59 4.78 -3.24
N GLU A 98 -23.44 5.71 -3.70
CA GLU A 98 -23.02 7.06 -4.08
C GLU A 98 -22.45 7.84 -2.89
N ALA A 99 -23.03 7.71 -1.70
CA ALA A 99 -22.57 8.42 -0.51
C ALA A 99 -21.17 7.98 -0.03
N TYR A 100 -20.82 6.70 -0.15
CA TYR A 100 -19.61 6.13 0.49
C TYR A 100 -18.54 5.59 -0.46
N TRP A 101 -18.89 5.16 -1.68
CA TRP A 101 -17.98 4.47 -2.60
C TRP A 101 -17.50 5.33 -3.78
N ASN A 102 -18.21 6.42 -4.06
CA ASN A 102 -17.85 7.37 -5.14
C ASN A 102 -17.18 8.65 -4.62
N THR A 103 -17.09 8.82 -3.30
CA THR A 103 -16.65 10.05 -2.62
C THR A 103 -15.31 9.92 -1.90
N LYS A 104 -14.75 8.72 -1.84
CA LYS A 104 -13.44 8.40 -1.26
C LYS A 104 -12.50 7.91 -2.34
#